data_AF-A0A3M6A3U6-F1
#
_entry.id   AF-A0A3M6A3U6-F1
#
_cell.length_a   1.000
_cell.length_b   1.000
_cell.length_c   1.000
_cell.angle_alpha   90.00
_cell.angle_beta   90.00
_cell.angle_gamma   90.00
#
_symmetry.space_group_name_H-M   'P 1'
#
loop_
_entity.id
_entity.type
_entity.pdbx_description
1 polymer ?
#
loop_
_entity_poly.entity_id
_entity_poly.type
_entity_poly.pdbx_seq_one_letter_code
_entity_poly.pdbx_strand_id
1 'polypeptide(L)' 'MFPVRLPAISRALDYSLKRWAALSRYLDDGAVPIDNNWAENQIRPWALGRKNWLFAGSLRSGKRAAAIMSLIQ' A
#
# COMPACT_ATOMS: atom_id res chain seq x y z
N MET A 1 27.67 -19.25 -0.23
CA MET A 1 27.64 -17.79 -0.54
C MET A 1 26.52 -17.18 0.28
N PHE A 2 26.84 -16.48 1.37
CA PHE A 2 25.84 -15.95 2.31
C PHE A 2 25.17 -14.69 1.72
N PRO A 3 23.84 -14.51 1.89
CA PRO A 3 23.17 -13.32 1.39
C PRO A 3 23.63 -12.10 2.18
N VAL A 4 24.28 -11.16 1.49
CA VAL A 4 24.67 -9.87 2.07
C VAL A 4 23.38 -9.11 2.41
N ARG A 5 23.08 -8.99 3.70
CA ARG A 5 21.94 -8.20 4.18
C ARG A 5 22.32 -6.72 4.10
N LEU A 6 21.96 -6.08 3.00
CA LEU A 6 22.18 -4.65 2.82
C LEU A 6 21.42 -3.85 3.91
N PRO A 7 22.00 -2.75 4.41
CA PRO A 7 21.35 -1.80 5.32
C PRO A 7 19.99 -1.34 4.77
N ALA A 8 19.07 -0.97 5.65
CA ALA A 8 17.71 -0.55 5.26
C ALA A 8 17.72 0.58 4.21
N ILE A 9 18.67 1.52 4.33
CA ILE A 9 18.87 2.63 3.37
C ILE A 9 19.28 2.12 1.99
N SER A 10 20.28 1.24 1.92
CA SER A 10 20.74 0.68 0.63
C SER A 10 19.62 -0.08 -0.06
N ARG A 11 18.81 -0.85 0.69
CA ARG A 11 17.66 -1.56 0.14
C ARG A 11 16.57 -0.62 -0.37
N ALA A 12 16.33 0.49 0.32
CA ALA A 12 15.38 1.51 -0.11
C ALA A 12 15.85 2.24 -1.38
N LEU A 13 17.16 2.53 -1.47
CA LEU A 13 17.77 3.11 -2.66
C LEU A 13 17.66 2.16 -3.87
N ASP A 14 18.04 0.90 -3.69
CA ASP A 14 17.93 -0.11 -4.76
C ASP A 14 16.48 -0.30 -5.23
N TYR A 15 15.53 -0.30 -4.30
CA TYR A 15 14.11 -0.37 -4.60
C TYR A 15 13.61 0.83 -5.41
N SER A 16 14.08 2.03 -5.06
CA SER A 16 13.71 3.28 -5.72
C SER A 16 14.32 3.35 -7.13
N LEU A 17 15.60 3.01 -7.26
CA LEU A 17 16.30 2.94 -8.55
C LEU A 17 15.63 1.95 -9.51
N LYS A 18 15.24 0.77 -9.02
CA LYS A 18 14.50 -0.22 -9.83
C LYS A 18 13.14 0.27 -10.34
N ARG A 19 12.58 1.31 -9.73
CA ARG A 19 11.27 1.90 -10.10
C ARG A 19 11.38 3.31 -10.68
N TRP A 20 12.59 3.77 -11.00
CA TRP A 20 12.83 5.14 -11.45
C TRP A 20 11.93 5.57 -12.63
N ALA A 21 11.69 4.69 -13.61
CA ALA A 21 10.81 4.98 -14.74
C ALA A 21 9.36 5.30 -14.31
N ALA A 22 8.84 4.62 -13.28
CA ALA A 22 7.51 4.90 -12.75
C ALA A 22 7.50 6.17 -11.89
N LEU A 23 8.60 6.45 -11.17
CA LEU A 23 8.72 7.65 -10.35
C LEU A 23 8.89 8.92 -11.19
N SER A 24 9.49 8.85 -12.36
CA SER A 24 9.73 10.00 -13.24
C SER A 24 8.59 10.25 -14.25
N ARG A 25 7.59 9.37 -14.31
CA ARG A 25 6.49 9.40 -15.30
C ARG A 25 5.68 10.70 -15.27
N TYR A 26 5.60 11.37 -14.12
CA TYR A 26 4.93 12.67 -13.98
C TYR A 26 5.64 13.80 -14.75
N LEU A 27 6.93 13.63 -15.09
CA LEU A 27 7.67 14.61 -15.89
C LEU A 27 7.26 14.55 -17.36
N ASP A 28 6.85 13.38 -17.84
CA ASP A 28 6.45 13.16 -19.24
C ASP A 28 4.93 13.36 -19.43
N ASP A 29 4.13 13.15 -18.39
CA ASP A 29 2.67 13.26 -18.41
C ASP A 29 2.16 14.14 -17.28
N GLY A 30 1.76 15.37 -17.63
CA GLY A 30 1.23 16.36 -16.68
C GLY A 30 -0.14 16.01 -16.10
N ALA A 31 -0.81 14.94 -16.59
CA ALA A 31 -2.02 14.42 -15.96
C ALA A 31 -1.71 13.52 -14.75
N VAL A 32 -0.45 13.07 -14.60
CA VAL A 32 -0.01 12.25 -13.48
C VAL A 32 0.51 13.15 -12.37
N PRO A 33 -0.13 13.18 -11.18
CA PRO A 33 0.37 13.96 -10.06
C PRO A 33 1.72 13.41 -9.56
N ILE A 34 2.61 14.32 -9.14
CA ILE A 34 3.92 13.97 -8.56
C ILE A 34 3.80 13.23 -7.22
N ASP A 35 2.70 13.46 -6.50
CA ASP A 35 2.44 12.90 -5.20
C ASP A 35 1.43 11.74 -5.25
N ASN A 36 1.57 10.84 -4.28
CA ASN A 36 0.70 9.68 -4.11
C ASN A 36 -0.46 9.98 -3.12
N ASN A 37 -0.66 11.24 -2.72
CA ASN A 37 -1.58 11.59 -1.64
C ASN A 37 -3.02 11.22 -1.98
N TRP A 38 -3.40 11.32 -3.26
CA TRP A 38 -4.72 10.90 -3.72
C TRP A 38 -4.96 9.40 -3.49
N ALA A 39 -4.04 8.53 -3.94
CA ALA A 39 -4.19 7.09 -3.78
C ALA A 39 -4.07 6.67 -2.30
N GLU A 40 -3.20 7.33 -1.53
CA GLU A 40 -3.09 7.10 -0.08
C GLU A 40 -4.38 7.47 0.64
N ASN A 41 -5.01 8.60 0.30
CA ASN A 41 -6.30 8.98 0.87
C ASN A 41 -7.43 8.03 0.46
N GLN A 42 -7.40 7.44 -0.73
CA GLN A 42 -8.36 6.40 -1.12
C GLN A 42 -8.18 5.10 -0.32
N ILE A 43 -6.93 4.74 0.00
CA ILE A 43 -6.62 3.51 0.77
C ILE A 43 -6.79 3.72 2.29
N ARG A 44 -6.68 4.96 2.78
CA ARG A 44 -6.71 5.30 4.21
C ARG A 44 -7.99 4.82 4.92
N PRO A 45 -9.21 4.99 4.39
CA PRO A 45 -10.42 4.42 4.99
C PRO A 45 -10.38 2.90 5.13
N TRP A 46 -9.79 2.19 4.17
CA TRP A 46 -9.66 0.73 4.21
C TRP A 46 -8.64 0.26 5.24
N ALA A 47 -7.51 0.97 5.36
CA ALA A 47 -6.50 0.67 6.37
C ALA A 47 -7.03 0.94 7.79
N LEU A 48 -7.78 2.03 7.98
CA LEU A 48 -8.44 2.35 9.25
C LEU A 48 -9.59 1.37 9.54
N GLY A 49 -10.41 1.05 8.54
CA GLY A 49 -11.49 0.07 8.62
C GLY A 49 -10.98 -1.31 9.05
N ARG A 50 -9.87 -1.79 8.50
CA ARG A 50 -9.21 -3.03 8.94
C ARG A 50 -8.91 -3.07 10.44
N LYS A 51 -8.42 -1.96 11.00
CA LYS A 51 -8.11 -1.86 12.43
C LYS A 51 -9.38 -1.79 13.29
N ASN A 52 -10.42 -1.13 12.79
CA ASN A 52 -11.69 -0.94 13.51
C ASN A 52 -12.63 -2.17 13.41
N TRP A 53 -12.53 -2.97 12.34
CA TRP A 53 -13.37 -4.16 12.12
C TRP A 53 -12.83 -5.41 12.81
N LEU A 54 -11.64 -5.35 13.42
CA LEU A 54 -11.10 -6.40 14.28
C LEU A 54 -11.98 -6.65 15.53
N PHE A 55 -12.74 -5.65 15.96
CA PHE A 55 -13.67 -5.74 17.08
C PHE A 55 -15.11 -5.49 16.62
N ALA A 56 -15.55 -6.23 15.62
CA ALA A 56 -16.98 -6.45 15.43
C ALA A 56 -17.50 -7.20 16.67
N GLY A 57 -18.18 -6.52 17.59
CA GLY A 57 -18.77 -7.07 18.82
C GLY A 57 -19.81 -8.19 18.63
N SER A 58 -19.91 -8.79 17.44
CA SER A 58 -20.54 -10.08 17.21
C SER A 58 -19.81 -10.86 16.11
N LEU A 59 -19.70 -12.18 16.30
CA LEU A 59 -19.14 -13.15 15.35
C LEU A 59 -19.74 -13.02 13.93
N ARG A 60 -21.00 -12.58 13.85
CA ARG A 60 -21.76 -12.43 12.60
C ARG A 60 -21.26 -11.27 11.75
N SER A 61 -20.87 -10.16 12.37
CA SER A 61 -20.30 -9.00 11.68
C SER A 61 -18.86 -9.25 11.24
N GLY A 62 -18.07 -10.00 12.02
CA GLY A 62 -16.71 -10.41 11.62
C GLY A 62 -16.69 -11.30 10.37
N LYS A 63 -17.60 -12.28 10.27
CA LYS A 63 -17.73 -13.13 9.07
C LYS A 63 -18.12 -12.34 7.81
N ARG A 64 -19.01 -11.34 7.96
CA ARG A 64 -19.41 -10.47 6.84
C ARG A 64 -18.27 -9.55 6.39
N ALA A 65 -17.53 -8.97 7.34
CA ALA A 65 -16.36 -8.15 7.02
C ALA A 65 -15.29 -8.99 6.30
N ALA A 66 -14.98 -10.20 6.80
CA ALA A 66 -14.03 -11.10 6.15
C ALA A 66 -14.42 -11.48 4.72
N ALA A 67 -15.71 -11.75 4.47
CA ALA A 67 -16.21 -12.11 3.13
C ALA A 67 -16.13 -10.93 2.13
N ILE A 68 -16.41 -9.70 2.57
CA ILE A 68 -16.28 -8.51 1.71
C ILE A 68 -14.81 -8.25 1.41
N MET A 69 -13.94 -8.39 2.41
CA MET A 69 -12.51 -8.18 2.22
C MET A 69 -11.86 -9.25 1.33
N SER A 70 -12.33 -10.50 1.35
CA SER A 70 -11.84 -11.55 0.45
C SER A 70 -12.25 -11.37 -1.01
N LEU A 71 -13.27 -10.55 -1.29
CA LEU A 71 -13.69 -10.25 -2.66
C LEU A 71 -12.92 -9.08 -3.29
N ILE A 72 -12.25 -8.28 -2.45
CA ILE A 72 -11.52 -7.07 -2.86
C ILE A 72 -10.01 -7.32 -2.92
N GLN A 73 -9.53 -8.40 -2.30
CA GLN A 73 -8.12 -8.80 -2.31
C GLN A 73 -7.78 -9.75 -3.46
#